data_AF-D1PLA4-F1
#
_entry.id   AF-D1PLA4-F1
#
_cell.length_a   1.000
_cell.length_b   1.000
_cell.length_c   1.000
_cell.angle_alpha   90.00
_cell.angle_beta   90.00
_cell.angle_gamma   90.00
#
_symmetry.space_group_name_H-M   'P 1'
#
loop_
_entity.id
_entity.type
_entity.pdbx_description
1 polymer ?
#
loop_
_entity_poly.entity_id
_entity_poly.type
_entity_poly.pdbx_seq_one_letter_code
_entity_poly.pdbx_strand_id
1 'polypeptide(L)' 'MPAQWTGELVGKMHNAGVTAKQLAAELGKNPKYVSGVLNGHYSPKKAEQEFNQAFERISCALSSQDDSTI' A
#
# COMPACT_ATOMS: atom_id res chain seq x y z
N MET A 1 14.05 11.64 -8.78
CA MET A 1 12.79 12.12 -8.17
C MET A 1 11.95 10.89 -7.87
N PRO A 2 11.45 10.71 -6.63
CA PRO A 2 10.50 9.64 -6.34
C PRO A 2 9.27 9.82 -7.23
N ALA A 3 8.65 8.73 -7.66
CA ALA A 3 7.48 8.80 -8.51
C ALA A 3 6.30 9.40 -7.72
N GLN A 4 5.55 10.34 -8.33
CA GLN A 4 4.48 11.08 -7.66
C GLN A 4 3.46 10.14 -6.95
N TRP A 5 3.16 9.00 -7.59
CA TRP A 5 2.21 8.01 -7.09
C TRP A 5 2.60 7.39 -5.75
N THR A 6 3.90 7.32 -5.40
CA THR A 6 4.30 6.71 -4.12
C THR A 6 3.89 7.60 -2.96
N GLY A 7 4.03 8.92 -3.09
CA GLY A 7 3.54 9.88 -2.09
C GLY A 7 2.02 9.86 -1.96
N GLU A 8 1.31 9.82 -3.09
CA GLU A 8 -0.15 9.72 -3.11
C GLU A 8 -0.65 8.42 -2.46
N LEU A 9 -0.01 7.29 -2.77
CA LEU A 9 -0.36 6.01 -2.17
C LEU A 9 -0.11 6.01 -0.66
N VAL A 10 1.04 6.52 -0.20
CA VAL A 10 1.33 6.63 1.25
C VAL A 10 0.31 7.52 1.95
N GLY A 11 -0.16 8.58 1.30
CA GLY A 11 -1.25 9.43 1.82
C GLY A 11 -2.58 8.66 1.94
N LYS A 12 -2.97 7.91 0.89
CA LYS A 12 -4.16 7.04 0.92
C LYS A 12 -4.05 5.95 1.99
N MET A 13 -2.87 5.35 2.13
CA MET A 13 -2.56 4.36 3.16
C MET A 13 -2.74 4.92 4.57
N HIS A 14 -2.24 6.13 4.85
CA HIS A 14 -2.48 6.80 6.13
C HIS A 14 -3.96 7.06 6.40
N ASN A 15 -4.71 7.53 5.40
CA ASN A 15 -6.14 7.78 5.54
C ASN A 15 -6.95 6.50 5.83
N ALA A 16 -6.58 5.37 5.24
CA ALA A 16 -7.25 4.09 5.42
C ALA A 16 -6.67 3.23 6.57
N GLY A 17 -5.66 3.71 7.30
CA GLY A 17 -4.97 2.91 8.33
C GLY A 17 -4.17 1.72 7.77
N VAL A 18 -3.89 1.69 6.46
CA VAL A 18 -3.13 0.61 5.82
C VAL A 18 -1.65 0.81 6.05
N THR A 19 -0.95 -0.24 6.50
CA THR A 19 0.50 -0.18 6.71
C THR A 19 1.27 -0.87 5.59
N ALA A 20 2.53 -0.50 5.39
CA ALA A 20 3.41 -1.14 4.42
C ALA A 20 3.58 -2.65 4.66
N LYS A 21 3.41 -3.13 5.91
CA LYS A 21 3.39 -4.55 6.22
C LYS A 21 2.16 -5.26 5.66
N GLN A 22 0.97 -4.66 5.80
CA GLN A 22 -0.26 -5.21 5.22
C GLN A 22 -0.17 -5.28 3.70
N LEU A 23 0.32 -4.18 3.09
CA LEU A 23 0.54 -4.13 1.64
C LEU A 23 1.55 -5.19 1.18
N ALA A 24 2.64 -5.39 1.92
CA ALA A 24 3.63 -6.42 1.63
C ALA A 24 3.06 -7.84 1.75
N ALA A 25 2.23 -8.10 2.76
CA ALA A 25 1.55 -9.37 2.94
C ALA A 25 0.60 -9.67 1.77
N GLU A 26 -0.20 -8.70 1.36
CA GLU A 26 -1.16 -8.84 0.25
C GLU A 26 -0.45 -9.01 -1.11
N LEU A 27 0.65 -8.30 -1.32
CA LEU A 27 1.48 -8.45 -2.52
C LEU A 27 2.31 -9.75 -2.49
N GLY A 28 2.41 -10.44 -1.35
CA GLY A 28 3.34 -11.55 -1.16
C GLY A 28 4.81 -11.13 -1.32
N LYS A 29 5.13 -9.86 -1.05
CA LYS A 29 6.47 -9.28 -1.23
C LYS A 29 7.14 -9.04 0.12
N ASN A 30 8.45 -8.87 0.09
CA ASN A 30 9.21 -8.54 1.27
C ASN A 30 8.91 -7.08 1.71
N PRO A 31 8.59 -6.79 2.98
CA PRO A 31 8.37 -5.43 3.46
C PRO A 31 9.54 -4.48 3.15
N LYS A 32 10.77 -4.99 3.13
CA LYS A 32 11.97 -4.19 2.77
C LYS A 32 11.92 -3.70 1.32
N TYR A 33 11.37 -4.51 0.42
CA TYR A 33 11.15 -4.13 -0.98
C TYR A 33 10.05 -3.07 -1.11
N VAL A 34 8.92 -3.26 -0.41
CA VAL A 34 7.80 -2.31 -0.39
C VAL A 34 8.28 -0.94 0.13
N SER A 35 9.01 -0.90 1.25
CA SER A 35 9.60 0.35 1.75
C SER A 35 10.56 1.00 0.75
N GLY A 36 11.35 0.20 0.01
CA GLY A 36 12.22 0.72 -1.05
C GLY A 36 11.43 1.33 -2.22
N VAL A 37 10.33 0.71 -2.65
CA VAL A 37 9.46 1.26 -3.70
C VAL A 37 8.80 2.55 -3.21
N LEU A 38 8.25 2.58 -2.00
CA LEU A 38 7.59 3.76 -1.42
C LEU A 38 8.56 4.94 -1.21
N ASN A 39 9.82 4.66 -0.84
CA ASN A 39 10.87 5.67 -0.77
C ASN A 39 11.42 6.11 -2.15
N GLY A 40 10.89 5.57 -3.25
CA GLY A 40 11.33 5.90 -4.60
C GLY A 40 12.69 5.31 -4.98
N HIS A 41 13.19 4.33 -4.21
CA HIS A 41 14.41 3.59 -4.52
C HIS A 41 14.21 2.61 -5.70
N TYR A 42 12.97 2.17 -5.91
CA TYR A 42 12.58 1.30 -7.03
C TYR A 42 11.33 1.88 -7.72
N SER A 43 11.39 2.06 -9.03
CA SER A 43 10.23 2.38 -9.88
C SER A 43 10.06 1.35 -11.00
N PRO A 44 9.53 0.16 -10.69
CA PRO A 44 9.13 -0.80 -11.73
C PRO A 44 7.91 -0.27 -12.49
N LYS A 45 7.87 -0.47 -13.81
CA LYS A 45 6.77 0.01 -14.68
C LYS A 45 5.35 -0.44 -14.28
N LYS A 46 5.21 -1.53 -13.51
CA LYS A 46 3.92 -2.09 -13.07
C LYS A 46 3.65 -1.95 -11.57
N ALA A 47 4.60 -1.42 -10.81
CA ALA A 47 4.47 -1.34 -9.35
C ALA A 47 3.31 -0.43 -8.93
N GLU A 48 3.09 0.69 -9.61
CA GLU A 48 1.96 1.57 -9.30
C GLU A 48 0.62 0.82 -9.32
N GLN A 49 0.36 0.07 -10.41
CA GLN A 49 -0.85 -0.73 -10.57
C GLN A 49 -0.94 -1.86 -9.54
N GLU A 50 0.14 -2.63 -9.36
CA GLU A 50 0.16 -3.73 -8.38
C GLU A 50 -0.12 -3.21 -6.96
N PHE A 51 0.50 -2.10 -6.58
CA PHE A 51 0.35 -1.52 -5.25
C PHE A 51 -1.02 -0.89 -5.04
N ASN A 52 -1.56 -0.17 -6.02
CA ASN A 52 -2.93 0.34 -5.95
C ASN A 52 -3.94 -0.79 -5.84
N GLN A 53 -3.83 -1.85 -6.64
CA GLN A 53 -4.75 -3.00 -6.57
C GLN A 53 -4.68 -3.70 -5.21
N ALA A 54 -3.47 -3.91 -4.68
CA ALA A 54 -3.31 -4.48 -3.34
C ALA A 54 -3.90 -3.56 -2.26
N PHE A 55 -3.65 -2.26 -2.35
CA PHE A 55 -4.23 -1.27 -1.45
C PHE A 55 -5.76 -1.24 -1.51
N GLU A 56 -6.35 -1.26 -2.71
CA GLU A 56 -7.81 -1.29 -2.89
C GLU A 56 -8.43 -2.54 -2.28
N ARG A 57 -7.80 -3.71 -2.42
CA ARG A 57 -8.27 -4.93 -1.75
C ARG A 57 -8.26 -4.80 -0.24
N ILE A 58 -7.15 -4.32 0.33
CA ILE A 58 -7.04 -4.13 1.78
C ILE A 58 -8.03 -3.07 2.27
N SER A 59 -8.15 -1.95 1.57
CA SER A 59 -9.08 -0.86 1.91
C SER A 59 -10.54 -1.34 1.85
N CYS A 60 -10.90 -2.12 0.82
CA CYS A 60 -12.22 -2.73 0.71
C CYS A 60 -12.49 -3.73 1.84
N ALA A 61 -11.48 -4.52 2.22
CA ALA A 61 -11.57 -5.46 3.34
C ALA A 61 -11.67 -4.75 4.70
N LEU A 62 -10.88 -3.69 4.93
CA LEU A 62 -10.87 -2.89 6.17
C LEU A 62 -12.15 -2.08 6.34
N SER A 63 -12.68 -1.49 5.27
CA SER A 63 -13.97 -0.78 5.30
C SER A 63 -15.15 -1.68 5.71
N SER A 64 -14.98 -3.01 5.64
CA SER A 64 -15.97 -3.97 6.14
C SER A 64 -15.70 -4.42 7.59
N GLN A 65 -14.67 -3.89 8.24
CA GLN A 65 -14.23 -4.27 9.60
C GLN A 65 -14.27 -3.12 10.62
N ASP A 66 -14.91 -1.99 10.29
CA ASP A 66 -15.34 -0.97 11.26
C ASP A 66 -16.76 -1.25 11.79
N ASP A 67 -17.14 -2.52 11.89
CA ASP A 67 -18.27 -2.98 12.70
C ASP A 67 -17.72 -3.92 13.79
N SER A 68 -17.95 -3.53 15.04
CA SER A 68 -17.72 -4.33 16.24
C SER A 68 -16.29 -4.38 16.80
N THR A 69 -15.91 -3.36 17.57
CA THR A 69 -15.20 -3.56 18.86
C THR A 69 -15.65 -2.51 19.88
N ILE A 70 -16.67 -2.90 20.66
CA ILE A 70 -17.01 -2.64 22.08
C ILE A 70 -16.68 -1.25 22.65
#